data_AF-A0A075AUH4-F1
#
_entry.id   AF-A0A075AUH4-F1
#
_cell.length_a   1.000
_cell.length_b   1.000
_cell.length_c   1.000
_cell.angle_alpha   90.00
_cell.angle_beta   90.00
_cell.angle_gamma   90.00
#
_symmetry.space_group_name_H-M   'P 1'
#
loop_
_entity.id
_entity.type
_entity.pdbx_description
1 polymer ?
#
loop_
_entity_poly.entity_id
_entity_poly.type
_entity_poly.pdbx_seq_one_letter_code
_entity_poly.pdbx_strand_id
1 'polypeptide(L)'
;MSKQTAKPVDEFRNGIKEKALDTVHKIFPAKVEHLTRLINDMYKYDSLPFVSQMNEEDNKIKRIKMYHELDKIYDGEHLISKSIDEMLGQLKNEVSELMEYVNCVKIFIQLNIPKIEDGNNFGVQVQEEAVNELSRAEESGFALLDTINKYFMTRGKVLSKVFKYPDNQDYKRGIKELDEKQIFSIRLSMVDLRNNYVILYDMIQKNIDKIMKPRSSNAAALY
;
A
#
# COMPACT_ATOMS: atom_id res chain seq x y z
N MET A 1 21.78 35.58 0.67
CA MET A 1 22.00 34.61 -0.43
C MET A 1 21.82 35.33 -1.75
N SER A 2 22.61 35.03 -2.78
CA SER A 2 22.39 35.63 -4.10
C SER A 2 21.07 35.10 -4.68
N LYS A 3 20.28 35.96 -5.35
CA LYS A 3 18.98 35.55 -5.94
C LYS A 3 19.12 34.35 -6.90
N GLN A 4 20.32 34.11 -7.43
CA GLN A 4 20.65 33.04 -8.35
C GLN A 4 20.84 31.67 -7.68
N THR A 5 21.21 31.62 -6.39
CA THR A 5 21.34 30.36 -5.62
C THR A 5 20.01 29.85 -5.06
N ALA A 6 19.00 30.70 -4.87
CA ALA A 6 17.68 30.30 -4.36
C ALA A 6 16.70 29.81 -5.44
N LYS A 7 16.94 30.18 -6.71
CA LYS A 7 16.01 29.92 -7.83
C LYS A 7 15.56 28.46 -7.98
N PRO A 8 16.45 27.44 -7.91
CA PRO A 8 16.03 26.04 -8.04
C PRO A 8 15.10 25.57 -6.91
N VAL A 9 15.30 26.09 -5.70
CA VAL A 9 14.49 25.73 -4.52
C VAL A 9 13.10 26.34 -4.63
N ASP A 10 13.02 27.60 -5.07
CA ASP A 10 11.74 28.28 -5.29
C ASP A 10 10.94 27.64 -6.44
N GLU A 11 11.60 27.25 -7.53
CA GLU A 11 10.98 26.51 -8.63
C GLU A 11 10.44 25.15 -8.18
N PHE A 12 11.23 24.40 -7.40
CA PHE A 12 10.78 23.13 -6.82
C PHE A 12 9.57 23.33 -5.90
N ARG A 13 9.60 24.34 -5.02
CA ARG A 13 8.49 24.66 -4.10
C ARG A 13 7.21 25.03 -4.83
N ASN A 14 7.31 25.79 -5.93
CA ASN A 14 6.13 26.15 -6.71
C ASN A 14 5.58 24.95 -7.47
N GLY A 15 6.45 24.13 -8.08
CA GLY A 15 6.06 22.94 -8.82
C GLY A 15 5.42 21.85 -7.95
N ILE A 16 5.84 21.70 -6.69
CA ILE A 16 5.29 20.66 -5.82
C ILE A 16 3.89 20.97 -5.33
N LYS A 17 3.52 22.26 -5.21
CA LYS A 17 2.19 22.66 -4.75
C LYS A 17 1.09 22.15 -5.66
N GLU A 18 1.19 22.44 -6.96
CA GLU A 18 0.18 22.01 -7.93
C GLU A 18 0.08 20.48 -7.99
N LYS A 19 1.24 19.80 -8.02
CA LYS A 19 1.30 18.34 -8.01
C LYS A 19 0.66 17.72 -6.78
N ALA A 20 0.93 18.26 -5.58
CA ALA A 20 0.39 17.73 -4.34
C ALA A 20 -1.14 17.93 -4.27
N LEU A 21 -1.63 19.10 -4.68
CA LEU A 21 -3.08 19.36 -4.72
C LEU A 21 -3.77 18.46 -5.74
N ASP A 22 -3.21 18.28 -6.93
CA ASP A 22 -3.76 17.34 -7.92
C ASP A 22 -3.71 15.89 -7.42
N THR A 23 -2.65 15.51 -6.70
CA THR A 23 -2.53 14.19 -6.08
C THR A 23 -3.67 13.93 -5.11
N VAL A 24 -3.95 14.88 -4.21
CA VAL A 24 -5.05 14.72 -3.24
C VAL A 24 -6.41 14.76 -3.92
N HIS A 25 -6.68 15.74 -4.80
CA HIS A 25 -8.04 15.94 -5.32
C HIS A 25 -8.43 14.97 -6.45
N LYS A 26 -7.45 14.45 -7.20
CA LYS A 26 -7.71 13.61 -8.38
C LYS A 26 -7.17 12.21 -8.20
N ILE A 27 -5.89 12.08 -7.83
CA ILE A 27 -5.21 10.78 -7.82
C ILE A 27 -5.69 9.90 -6.68
N PHE A 28 -5.79 10.41 -5.45
CA PHE A 28 -6.25 9.63 -4.30
C PHE A 28 -7.65 9.02 -4.54
N PRO A 29 -8.69 9.78 -4.92
CA PRO A 29 -9.99 9.21 -5.26
C PRO A 29 -9.94 8.17 -6.39
N ALA A 30 -9.19 8.45 -7.47
CA ALA A 30 -9.04 7.52 -8.58
C ALA A 30 -8.37 6.21 -8.15
N LYS A 31 -7.36 6.28 -7.27
CA LYS A 31 -6.70 5.11 -6.68
C LYS A 31 -7.63 4.30 -5.79
N VAL A 32 -8.47 4.96 -4.99
CA VAL A 32 -9.50 4.26 -4.19
C VAL A 32 -10.45 3.47 -5.08
N GLU A 33 -10.93 4.08 -6.17
CA GLU A 33 -11.83 3.41 -7.11
C GLU A 33 -11.14 2.23 -7.81
N HIS A 34 -9.93 2.45 -8.34
CA HIS A 34 -9.12 1.42 -9.00
C HIS A 34 -8.86 0.22 -8.08
N LEU A 35 -8.35 0.47 -6.86
CA LEU A 35 -8.08 -0.60 -5.91
C LEU A 35 -9.36 -1.30 -5.47
N THR A 36 -10.49 -0.59 -5.34
CA THR A 36 -11.78 -1.22 -5.04
C THR A 36 -12.20 -2.21 -6.13
N ARG A 37 -12.11 -1.81 -7.40
CA ARG A 37 -12.39 -2.69 -8.54
C ARG A 37 -11.46 -3.90 -8.53
N LEU A 38 -10.16 -3.66 -8.39
CA LEU A 38 -9.14 -4.70 -8.38
C LEU A 38 -9.39 -5.73 -7.25
N ILE A 39 -9.62 -5.27 -6.02
CA ILE A 39 -9.94 -6.09 -4.84
C ILE A 39 -11.21 -6.93 -5.07
N ASN A 40 -12.21 -6.37 -5.75
CA ASN A 40 -13.49 -7.04 -5.99
C ASN A 40 -13.44 -7.99 -7.18
N ASP A 41 -12.58 -7.78 -8.18
CA ASP A 41 -12.57 -8.60 -9.38
C ASP A 41 -11.52 -9.71 -9.31
N MET A 42 -10.30 -9.35 -8.92
CA MET A 42 -9.14 -10.25 -8.96
C MET A 42 -8.85 -10.93 -7.63
N TYR A 43 -9.26 -10.33 -6.50
CA TYR A 43 -8.88 -10.79 -5.17
C TYR A 43 -10.08 -11.27 -4.33
N LYS A 44 -11.21 -11.68 -4.93
CA LYS A 44 -12.47 -11.99 -4.20
C LYS A 44 -12.26 -12.89 -2.99
N TYR A 45 -12.77 -12.48 -1.83
CA TYR A 45 -12.64 -13.22 -0.58
C TYR A 45 -13.21 -14.64 -0.69
N ASP A 46 -14.40 -14.80 -1.29
CA ASP A 46 -15.06 -16.11 -1.43
C ASP A 46 -14.35 -17.06 -2.41
N SER A 47 -13.48 -16.52 -3.27
CA SER A 47 -12.66 -17.31 -4.17
C SER A 47 -11.35 -17.79 -3.55
N LEU A 48 -11.05 -17.37 -2.31
CA LEU A 48 -9.84 -17.79 -1.62
C LEU A 48 -9.90 -19.29 -1.27
N PRO A 49 -8.81 -20.05 -1.47
CA PRO A 49 -8.78 -21.49 -1.25
C PRO A 49 -9.29 -21.93 0.12
N PHE A 50 -8.95 -21.22 1.19
CA PHE A 50 -9.40 -21.56 2.55
C PHE A 50 -10.87 -21.15 2.84
N VAL A 51 -11.35 -20.04 2.27
CA VAL A 51 -12.74 -19.56 2.47
C VAL A 51 -13.72 -20.46 1.72
N SER A 52 -13.35 -20.88 0.51
CA SER A 52 -14.12 -21.85 -0.28
C SER A 52 -14.22 -23.23 0.38
N GLN A 53 -13.38 -23.54 1.37
CA GLN A 53 -13.48 -24.77 2.18
C GLN A 53 -14.53 -24.66 3.29
N MET A 54 -14.91 -23.45 3.72
CA MET A 54 -15.87 -23.24 4.81
C MET A 54 -17.34 -23.18 4.33
N ASN A 55 -17.58 -22.97 3.04
CA ASN A 55 -18.92 -22.93 2.44
C ASN A 55 -19.19 -24.27 1.71
N GLU A 56 -19.83 -25.20 2.40
CA GLU A 56 -19.67 -26.64 2.14
C GLU A 56 -20.53 -27.28 1.02
N GLU A 57 -21.41 -26.59 0.30
CA GLU A 57 -22.35 -27.30 -0.60
C GLU A 57 -22.14 -27.19 -2.13
N ASP A 58 -21.50 -26.15 -2.69
CA ASP A 58 -21.60 -25.94 -4.16
C ASP A 58 -20.35 -26.13 -5.02
N ASN A 59 -19.18 -26.52 -4.49
CA ASN A 59 -17.95 -26.56 -5.32
C ASN A 59 -17.08 -27.82 -5.19
N LYS A 60 -17.70 -28.99 -5.02
CA LYS A 60 -16.99 -30.29 -5.05
C LYS A 60 -16.24 -30.55 -6.37
N ILE A 61 -16.81 -30.09 -7.50
CA ILE A 61 -16.24 -30.29 -8.85
C ILE A 61 -15.11 -29.30 -9.14
N LYS A 62 -15.21 -28.02 -8.70
CA LYS A 62 -14.09 -27.06 -8.78
C LYS A 62 -12.93 -27.47 -7.87
N ARG A 63 -13.22 -28.00 -6.68
CA ARG A 63 -12.22 -28.58 -5.76
C ARG A 63 -11.36 -29.66 -6.43
N ILE A 64 -11.99 -30.63 -7.09
CA ILE A 64 -11.28 -31.73 -7.74
C ILE A 64 -10.42 -31.20 -8.90
N LYS A 65 -10.93 -30.26 -9.70
CA LYS A 65 -10.15 -29.65 -10.80
C LYS A 65 -8.95 -28.84 -10.31
N MET A 66 -9.12 -27.99 -9.31
CA MET A 66 -8.05 -27.13 -8.79
C MET A 66 -6.99 -27.93 -8.03
N TYR A 67 -7.38 -28.93 -7.23
CA TYR A 67 -6.41 -29.81 -6.59
C TYR A 67 -5.70 -30.73 -7.58
N HIS A 68 -6.37 -31.16 -8.65
CA HIS A 68 -5.73 -31.93 -9.71
C HIS A 68 -4.81 -31.07 -10.59
N GLU A 69 -5.07 -29.76 -10.71
CA GLU A 69 -4.13 -28.80 -11.32
C GLU A 69 -2.94 -28.52 -10.39
N LEU A 70 -3.16 -28.38 -9.08
CA LEU A 70 -2.09 -28.28 -8.08
C LEU A 70 -1.23 -29.55 -8.05
N ASP A 71 -1.81 -30.75 -8.06
CA ASP A 71 -1.06 -32.02 -8.12
C ASP A 71 -0.28 -32.20 -9.43
N LYS A 72 -0.77 -31.65 -10.55
CA LYS A 72 -0.02 -31.58 -11.81
C LYS A 72 1.12 -30.55 -11.79
N ILE A 73 1.08 -29.57 -10.89
CA ILE A 73 2.14 -28.57 -10.67
C ILE A 73 3.29 -29.15 -9.81
N TYR A 74 3.09 -30.27 -9.12
CA TYR A 74 4.10 -30.89 -8.23
C TYR A 74 4.98 -31.97 -8.91
N ASP A 75 5.01 -32.05 -10.24
CA ASP A 75 5.87 -32.98 -11.02
C ASP A 75 7.26 -32.41 -11.32
N GLY A 76 7.99 -32.01 -10.27
CA GLY A 76 9.45 -31.81 -10.33
C GLY A 76 9.97 -30.55 -11.01
N GLU A 77 9.20 -29.88 -11.86
CA GLU A 77 9.54 -28.57 -12.46
C GLU A 77 8.38 -27.58 -12.26
N HIS A 78 8.72 -26.30 -11.99
CA HIS A 78 7.85 -25.09 -11.87
C HIS A 78 7.74 -24.54 -10.43
N LEU A 79 8.46 -23.45 -10.13
CA LEU A 79 8.09 -22.03 -10.33
C LEU A 79 6.87 -21.65 -9.47
N ILE A 80 6.99 -20.52 -8.76
CA ILE A 80 5.89 -19.90 -8.00
C ILE A 80 4.61 -19.97 -8.83
N SER A 81 3.45 -20.27 -8.21
CA SER A 81 2.17 -20.22 -8.93
C SER A 81 2.13 -18.90 -9.70
N LYS A 82 2.06 -18.97 -11.04
CA LYS A 82 2.17 -17.79 -11.92
C LYS A 82 1.24 -16.67 -11.47
N SER A 83 0.09 -17.03 -10.92
CA SER A 83 -0.87 -16.13 -10.28
C SER A 83 -0.30 -15.35 -9.08
N ILE A 84 0.48 -15.98 -8.19
CA ILE A 84 1.04 -15.31 -7.00
C ILE A 84 2.13 -14.32 -7.42
N ASP A 85 2.98 -14.67 -8.37
CA ASP A 85 4.04 -13.76 -8.84
C ASP A 85 3.44 -12.53 -9.53
N GLU A 86 2.43 -12.72 -10.38
CA GLU A 86 1.65 -11.63 -10.99
C GLU A 86 0.98 -10.74 -9.95
N MET A 87 0.32 -11.33 -8.95
CA MET A 87 -0.32 -10.60 -7.84
C MET A 87 0.70 -9.81 -7.00
N LEU A 88 1.86 -10.41 -6.70
CA LEU A 88 2.94 -9.71 -5.99
C LEU A 88 3.56 -8.60 -6.83
N GLY A 89 3.65 -8.78 -8.15
CA GLY A 89 4.07 -7.74 -9.09
C GLY A 89 3.12 -6.54 -9.06
N GLN A 90 1.82 -6.79 -9.14
CA GLN A 90 0.80 -5.74 -9.00
C GLN A 90 0.88 -5.03 -7.64
N LEU A 91 0.99 -5.80 -6.56
CA LEU A 91 1.10 -5.24 -5.22
C LEU A 91 2.33 -4.32 -5.09
N LYS A 92 3.49 -4.75 -5.60
CA LYS A 92 4.72 -3.94 -5.60
C LYS A 92 4.52 -2.61 -6.33
N ASN A 93 3.87 -2.63 -7.49
CA ASN A 93 3.58 -1.42 -8.26
C ASN A 93 2.68 -0.45 -7.48
N GLU A 94 1.58 -0.95 -6.89
CA GLU A 94 0.67 -0.09 -6.12
C GLU A 94 1.32 0.48 -4.85
N VAL A 95 2.22 -0.27 -4.21
CA VAL A 95 3.05 0.23 -3.09
C VAL A 95 3.98 1.34 -3.54
N SER A 96 4.68 1.15 -4.66
CA SER A 96 5.60 2.18 -5.20
C SER A 96 4.87 3.48 -5.55
N GLU A 97 3.70 3.38 -6.17
CA GLU A 97 2.89 4.56 -6.48
C GLU A 97 2.35 5.25 -5.22
N LEU A 98 1.89 4.47 -4.21
CA LEU A 98 1.50 5.04 -2.91
C LEU A 98 2.65 5.86 -2.31
N MET A 99 3.87 5.29 -2.26
CA MET A 99 5.03 5.99 -1.73
C MET A 99 5.32 7.29 -2.47
N GLU A 100 5.27 7.29 -3.80
CA GLU A 100 5.54 8.49 -4.60
C GLU A 100 4.51 9.59 -4.33
N TYR A 101 3.22 9.25 -4.34
CA TYR A 101 2.15 10.21 -4.13
C TYR A 101 2.12 10.75 -2.70
N VAL A 102 2.26 9.87 -1.71
CA VAL A 102 2.30 10.24 -0.29
C VAL A 102 3.49 11.16 -0.01
N ASN A 103 4.68 10.82 -0.52
CA ASN A 103 5.87 11.66 -0.36
C ASN A 103 5.69 13.04 -1.02
N CYS A 104 5.07 13.10 -2.21
CA CYS A 104 4.78 14.37 -2.87
C CYS A 104 3.94 15.31 -1.98
N VAL A 105 2.86 14.78 -1.39
CA VAL A 105 2.00 15.54 -0.47
C VAL A 105 2.73 15.89 0.82
N LYS A 106 3.50 14.96 1.39
CA LYS A 106 4.26 15.17 2.62
C LYS A 106 5.26 16.31 2.50
N ILE A 107 6.07 16.31 1.44
CA ILE A 107 7.04 17.39 1.18
C ILE A 107 6.31 18.72 0.98
N PHE A 108 5.18 18.72 0.27
CA PHE A 108 4.37 19.92 0.13
C PHE A 108 3.92 20.48 1.49
N ILE A 109 3.41 19.65 2.40
CA ILE A 109 2.99 20.12 3.73
C ILE A 109 4.19 20.61 4.54
N GLN A 110 5.31 19.87 4.55
CA GLN A 110 6.53 20.26 5.25
C GLN A 110 7.08 21.62 4.78
N LEU A 111 7.04 21.91 3.48
CA LEU A 111 7.46 23.21 2.92
C LEU A 111 6.48 24.36 3.21
N ASN A 112 5.30 24.07 3.74
CA ASN A 112 4.32 25.06 4.20
C ASN A 112 4.30 25.23 5.71
N ILE A 113 5.14 24.50 6.45
CA ILE A 113 5.36 24.77 7.88
C ILE A 113 6.01 26.16 8.00
N PRO A 114 5.39 27.10 8.75
CA PRO A 114 5.88 28.46 8.88
C PRO A 114 7.10 28.51 9.82
N LYS A 115 7.76 29.69 9.86
CA LYS A 115 8.83 29.94 10.84
C LYS A 115 8.36 29.64 12.27
N ILE A 116 9.25 29.09 13.09
CA ILE A 116 8.97 28.81 14.51
C ILE A 116 8.74 30.14 15.24
N GLU A 117 7.63 30.23 15.98
CA GLU A 117 7.25 31.38 16.79
C GLU A 117 6.60 30.92 18.09
N ASP A 118 6.59 31.79 19.09
CA ASP A 118 5.87 31.56 20.34
C ASP A 118 4.37 31.86 20.15
N GLY A 119 3.51 30.92 20.56
CA GLY A 119 2.06 31.00 20.39
C GLY A 119 1.54 30.78 18.95
N ASN A 120 0.20 30.68 18.82
CA ASN A 120 -0.52 30.48 17.54
C ASN A 120 -0.03 29.26 16.72
N ASN A 121 0.29 28.16 17.39
CA ASN A 121 0.86 26.95 16.78
C ASN A 121 -0.16 25.84 16.51
N PHE A 122 -1.46 26.07 16.75
CA PHE A 122 -2.49 25.04 16.50
C PHE A 122 -2.50 24.56 15.04
N GLY A 123 -2.46 25.47 14.06
CA GLY A 123 -2.42 25.05 12.65
C GLY A 123 -1.11 24.36 12.26
N VAL A 124 -0.01 24.66 12.96
CA VAL A 124 1.27 23.96 12.77
C VAL A 124 1.16 22.52 13.30
N GLN A 125 0.53 22.32 14.45
CA GLN A 125 0.26 20.96 14.98
C GLN A 125 -0.62 20.14 14.03
N VAL A 126 -1.61 20.77 13.38
CA VAL A 126 -2.42 20.10 12.35
C VAL A 126 -1.57 19.68 11.15
N GLN A 127 -0.62 20.52 10.71
CA GLN A 127 0.33 20.15 9.66
C GLN A 127 1.24 18.99 10.09
N GLU A 128 1.76 19.02 11.32
CA GLU A 128 2.61 17.97 11.89
C GLU A 128 1.87 16.63 11.95
N GLU A 129 0.61 16.62 12.40
CA GLU A 129 -0.18 15.39 12.46
C GLU A 129 -0.47 14.83 11.06
N ALA A 130 -0.75 15.70 10.08
CA ALA A 130 -0.91 15.27 8.69
C ALA A 130 0.38 14.63 8.13
N VAL A 131 1.54 15.22 8.42
CA VAL A 131 2.85 14.67 8.04
C VAL A 131 3.13 13.32 8.73
N ASN A 132 2.73 13.17 9.99
CA ASN A 132 2.89 11.91 10.73
C ASN A 132 2.08 10.79 10.10
N GLU A 133 0.82 11.04 9.74
CA GLU A 133 -0.03 10.04 9.09
C GLU A 133 0.49 9.67 7.69
N LEU A 134 0.95 10.65 6.91
CA LEU A 134 1.61 10.38 5.62
C LEU A 134 2.87 9.50 5.82
N SER A 135 3.66 9.77 6.85
CA SER A 135 4.85 8.97 7.17
C SER A 135 4.48 7.53 7.57
N ARG A 136 3.41 7.34 8.37
CA ARG A 136 2.89 6.01 8.73
C ARG A 136 2.49 5.20 7.49
N ALA A 137 1.86 5.85 6.51
CA ALA A 137 1.48 5.20 5.25
C ALA A 137 2.70 4.76 4.42
N GLU A 138 3.77 5.57 4.37
CA GLU A 138 5.03 5.18 3.71
C GLU A 138 5.73 4.01 4.41
N GLU A 139 5.82 4.06 5.75
CA GLU A 139 6.41 3.00 6.56
C GLU A 139 5.66 1.66 6.38
N SER A 140 4.33 1.72 6.35
CA SER A 140 3.47 0.57 6.05
C SER A 140 3.78 -0.01 4.66
N GLY A 141 3.90 0.85 3.64
CA GLY A 141 4.30 0.45 2.30
C GLY A 141 5.69 -0.22 2.27
N PHE A 142 6.66 0.32 3.01
CA PHE A 142 8.02 -0.23 3.04
C PHE A 142 8.06 -1.60 3.72
N ALA A 143 7.37 -1.74 4.87
CA ALA A 143 7.25 -3.01 5.59
C ALA A 143 6.59 -4.11 4.75
N LEU A 144 5.71 -3.74 3.82
CA LEU A 144 5.09 -4.67 2.90
C LEU A 144 6.09 -5.25 1.89
N LEU A 145 7.02 -4.44 1.36
CA LEU A 145 8.09 -4.93 0.48
C LEU A 145 8.97 -5.98 1.18
N ASP A 146 9.27 -5.78 2.46
CA ASP A 146 9.98 -6.77 3.28
C ASP A 146 9.20 -8.06 3.45
N THR A 147 7.88 -7.96 3.59
CA THR A 147 7.00 -9.13 3.71
C THR A 147 6.99 -9.96 2.42
N ILE A 148 6.99 -9.30 1.25
CA ILE A 148 7.12 -9.97 -0.06
C ILE A 148 8.44 -10.73 -0.15
N ASN A 149 9.55 -10.11 0.26
CA ASN A 149 10.86 -10.77 0.27
C ASN A 149 10.89 -11.99 1.22
N LYS A 150 10.30 -11.86 2.42
CA LYS A 150 10.21 -12.95 3.40
C LYS A 150 9.44 -14.15 2.87
N TYR A 151 8.39 -13.93 2.07
CA TYR A 151 7.64 -15.02 1.43
C TYR A 151 8.55 -15.85 0.52
N PHE A 152 9.26 -15.23 -0.42
CA PHE A 152 10.15 -15.96 -1.33
C PHE A 152 11.26 -16.71 -0.59
N MET A 153 11.87 -16.08 0.42
CA MET A 153 12.90 -16.72 1.24
C MET A 153 12.36 -17.92 2.03
N THR A 154 11.17 -17.80 2.60
CA THR A 154 10.54 -18.88 3.37
C THR A 154 10.13 -20.03 2.45
N ARG A 155 9.48 -19.71 1.33
CA ARG A 155 9.08 -20.70 0.33
C ARG A 155 10.28 -21.46 -0.23
N GLY A 156 11.36 -20.77 -0.58
CA GLY A 156 12.60 -21.39 -1.05
C GLY A 156 13.21 -22.36 -0.02
N LYS A 157 13.20 -21.99 1.27
CA LYS A 157 13.65 -22.87 2.35
C LYS A 157 12.81 -24.14 2.45
N VAL A 158 11.47 -24.03 2.43
CA VAL A 158 10.60 -25.21 2.48
C VAL A 158 10.76 -26.07 1.22
N LEU A 159 10.88 -25.44 0.05
CA LEU A 159 11.05 -26.15 -1.22
C LEU A 159 12.35 -26.96 -1.24
N SER A 160 13.45 -26.42 -0.69
CA SER A 160 14.69 -27.18 -0.52
C SER A 160 14.52 -28.45 0.32
N LYS A 161 13.59 -28.44 1.28
CA LYS A 161 13.26 -29.63 2.10
C LYS A 161 12.41 -30.62 1.34
N VAL A 162 11.49 -30.17 0.48
CA VAL A 162 10.73 -31.04 -0.42
C VAL A 162 11.69 -31.84 -1.32
N PHE A 163 12.68 -31.17 -1.92
CA PHE A 163 13.69 -31.85 -2.74
C PHE A 163 14.57 -32.81 -1.94
N LYS A 164 14.94 -32.45 -0.71
CA LYS A 164 15.78 -33.29 0.16
C LYS A 164 15.02 -34.49 0.73
N TYR A 165 13.71 -34.38 0.94
CA TYR A 165 12.86 -35.36 1.60
C TYR A 165 11.55 -35.56 0.81
N PRO A 166 11.60 -36.17 -0.39
CA PRO A 166 10.47 -36.23 -1.31
C PRO A 166 9.27 -37.04 -0.81
N ASP A 167 9.49 -38.00 0.10
CA ASP A 167 8.41 -38.82 0.69
C ASP A 167 7.69 -38.13 1.84
N ASN A 168 8.25 -37.04 2.38
CA ASN A 168 7.65 -36.31 3.48
C ASN A 168 6.51 -35.41 2.96
N GLN A 169 5.28 -35.81 3.25
CA GLN A 169 4.07 -35.10 2.82
C GLN A 169 3.87 -33.76 3.53
N ASP A 170 4.42 -33.57 4.74
CA ASP A 170 4.29 -32.32 5.49
C ASP A 170 5.03 -31.17 4.81
N TYR A 171 6.20 -31.42 4.21
CA TYR A 171 6.91 -30.39 3.44
C TYR A 171 6.15 -29.98 2.17
N LYS A 172 5.52 -30.93 1.48
CA LYS A 172 4.66 -30.64 0.32
C LYS A 172 3.44 -29.84 0.73
N ARG A 173 2.77 -30.24 1.82
CA ARG A 173 1.65 -29.48 2.40
C ARG A 173 2.09 -28.07 2.84
N GLY A 174 3.28 -27.93 3.41
CA GLY A 174 3.83 -26.65 3.84
C GLY A 174 3.96 -25.63 2.69
N ILE A 175 4.33 -26.06 1.48
CA ILE A 175 4.35 -25.16 0.32
C ILE A 175 2.95 -24.64 0.00
N LYS A 176 1.97 -25.55 -0.02
CA LYS A 176 0.58 -25.19 -0.31
C LYS A 176 0.03 -24.20 0.74
N GLU A 177 0.24 -24.47 2.03
CA GLU A 177 -0.18 -23.56 3.12
C GLU A 177 0.49 -22.19 3.02
N LEU A 178 1.77 -22.14 2.67
CA LEU A 178 2.48 -20.87 2.46
C LEU A 178 1.90 -20.07 1.29
N ASP A 179 1.61 -20.74 0.18
CA ASP A 179 1.05 -20.12 -1.02
C ASP A 179 -0.39 -19.62 -0.76
N GLU A 180 -1.22 -20.40 -0.08
CA GLU A 180 -2.58 -20.01 0.32
C GLU A 180 -2.58 -18.81 1.29
N LYS A 181 -1.72 -18.85 2.32
CA LYS A 181 -1.52 -17.72 3.24
C LYS A 181 -1.07 -16.47 2.49
N GLN A 182 -0.21 -16.62 1.49
CA GLN A 182 0.32 -15.48 0.74
C GLN A 182 -0.76 -14.80 -0.10
N ILE A 183 -1.63 -15.57 -0.77
CA ILE A 183 -2.78 -15.03 -1.51
C ILE A 183 -3.67 -14.19 -0.59
N PHE A 184 -3.97 -14.71 0.60
CA PHE A 184 -4.76 -13.97 1.59
C PHE A 184 -4.06 -12.69 2.06
N SER A 185 -2.75 -12.79 2.33
CA SER A 185 -1.94 -11.65 2.77
C SER A 185 -1.90 -10.55 1.72
N ILE A 186 -1.74 -10.90 0.43
CA ILE A 186 -1.79 -9.93 -0.68
C ILE A 186 -3.13 -9.21 -0.71
N ARG A 187 -4.25 -9.95 -0.59
CA ARG A 187 -5.59 -9.33 -0.57
C ARG A 187 -5.71 -8.30 0.55
N LEU A 188 -5.32 -8.67 1.78
CA LEU A 188 -5.37 -7.74 2.91
C LEU A 188 -4.52 -6.49 2.66
N SER A 189 -3.31 -6.68 2.13
CA SER A 189 -2.44 -5.56 1.78
C SER A 189 -3.06 -4.63 0.73
N MET A 190 -3.75 -5.16 -0.28
CA MET A 190 -4.47 -4.32 -1.26
C MET A 190 -5.59 -3.50 -0.61
N VAL A 191 -6.32 -4.11 0.34
CA VAL A 191 -7.35 -3.42 1.13
C VAL A 191 -6.72 -2.32 1.98
N ASP A 192 -5.61 -2.58 2.64
CA ASP A 192 -4.90 -1.61 3.47
C ASP A 192 -4.38 -0.43 2.64
N LEU A 193 -3.81 -0.68 1.45
CA LEU A 193 -3.39 0.38 0.52
C LEU A 193 -4.57 1.29 0.14
N ARG A 194 -5.73 0.70 -0.20
CA ARG A 194 -6.94 1.47 -0.49
C ARG A 194 -7.37 2.29 0.71
N ASN A 195 -7.38 1.69 1.90
CA ASN A 195 -7.80 2.37 3.13
C ASN A 195 -6.87 3.54 3.46
N ASN A 196 -5.55 3.40 3.26
CA ASN A 196 -4.59 4.48 3.43
C ASN A 196 -4.94 5.68 2.54
N TYR A 197 -5.24 5.46 1.25
CA TYR A 197 -5.69 6.56 0.38
C TYR A 197 -6.95 7.26 0.88
N VAL A 198 -7.95 6.51 1.36
CA VAL A 198 -9.20 7.08 1.90
C VAL A 198 -8.93 7.91 3.16
N ILE A 199 -8.17 7.37 4.11
CA ILE A 199 -7.86 8.02 5.39
C ILE A 199 -7.07 9.30 5.14
N LEU A 200 -6.03 9.23 4.30
CA LEU A 200 -5.21 10.39 3.95
C LEU A 200 -6.03 11.46 3.23
N TYR A 201 -6.86 11.07 2.25
CA TYR A 201 -7.74 11.99 1.55
C TYR A 201 -8.68 12.72 2.52
N ASP A 202 -9.40 11.97 3.35
CA ASP A 202 -10.38 12.52 4.30
C ASP A 202 -9.72 13.46 5.33
N MET A 203 -8.59 13.03 5.91
CA MET A 203 -7.85 13.82 6.89
C MET A 203 -7.32 15.12 6.28
N ILE A 204 -6.73 15.07 5.08
CA ILE A 204 -6.23 16.28 4.41
C ILE A 204 -7.38 17.20 4.03
N GLN A 205 -8.45 16.67 3.44
CA GLN A 205 -9.56 17.48 2.96
C GLN A 205 -10.27 18.23 4.10
N LYS A 206 -10.49 17.57 5.25
CA LYS A 206 -11.09 18.18 6.44
C LYS A 206 -10.23 19.31 7.03
N ASN A 207 -8.92 19.26 6.83
CA ASN A 207 -7.95 20.16 7.46
C ASN A 207 -7.25 21.09 6.46
N ILE A 208 -7.72 21.15 5.21
CA ILE A 208 -7.01 21.81 4.11
C ILE A 208 -6.72 23.29 4.37
N ASP A 209 -7.65 24.00 5.04
CA ASP A 209 -7.48 25.41 5.39
C ASP A 209 -6.30 25.62 6.34
N LYS A 210 -6.17 24.77 7.36
CA LYS A 210 -5.07 24.81 8.34
C LYS A 210 -3.76 24.31 7.75
N ILE A 211 -3.81 23.34 6.83
CA ILE A 211 -2.64 22.86 6.10
C ILE A 211 -2.07 23.96 5.19
N MET A 212 -2.93 24.72 4.52
CA MET A 212 -2.54 25.80 3.59
C MET A 212 -2.18 27.11 4.32
N LYS A 213 -2.89 27.42 5.41
CA LYS A 213 -2.77 28.65 6.19
C LYS A 213 -2.79 28.33 7.70
N PRO A 214 -1.68 27.84 8.26
CA PRO A 214 -1.62 27.36 9.64
C PRO A 214 -1.78 28.48 10.67
N ARG A 215 -1.46 29.73 10.31
CA ARG A 215 -1.66 30.91 11.15
C ARG A 215 -2.71 31.82 10.53
N SER A 216 -3.79 32.09 11.26
CA SER A 216 -4.71 33.18 10.95
C SER A 216 -3.98 34.51 11.13
N SER A 217 -4.12 35.43 10.17
CA SER A 217 -3.62 36.78 10.35
C SER A 217 -4.40 37.46 11.47
N ASN A 218 -3.78 37.71 12.62
CA ASN A 218 -4.36 38.46 13.73
C ASN A 218 -4.72 39.93 13.36
N ALA A 219 -4.50 40.35 12.12
CA ALA A 219 -4.86 41.68 11.62
C ALA A 219 -6.38 41.94 11.58
N ALA A 220 -7.23 40.91 11.66
CA ALA A 220 -8.68 41.07 11.63
C ALA A 220 -9.34 41.20 13.02
N ALA A 221 -8.58 41.09 14.11
CA ALA A 221 -9.12 41.17 15.48
C ALA A 221 -8.85 42.51 16.19
N LEU A 222 -8.43 43.54 15.44
CA LEU A 222 -8.06 44.86 15.96
C LEU A 222 -8.81 46.04 15.32
N TYR A 223 -9.95 45.79 14.66
CA TYR A 223 -10.85 46.85 14.19
C TYR A 223 -12.30 46.56 14.59
#